data_AF-C0GC80-F1
#
_entry.id   AF-C0GC80-F1
#
_cell.length_a   1.000
_cell.length_b   1.000
_cell.length_c   1.000
_cell.angle_alpha   90.00
_cell.angle_beta   90.00
_cell.angle_gamma   90.00
#
_symmetry.space_group_name_H-M   'P 1'
#
loop_
_entity.id
_entity.type
_entity.pdbx_description
1 polymer ?
#
loop_
_entity_poly.entity_id
_entity_poly.type
_entity_poly.pdbx_seq_one_letter_code
_entity_poly.pdbx_strand_id
1 'polypeptide(L)'
;MKYNKPLYAVLIGMAIAFIFEAYTQIAKLLGLTPLSIFETNSSLFMAEPSWIIGLLTTPLTGALVGFVIYQMTRYVGEDYLYLKSALFSMFTWAAVQIMISFAGQSDMVHSVSGNVVMAMGAALVGALAGYLISKFLLSKTDSIK
;
A
#
# COMPACT_ATOMS: atom_id res chain seq x y z
N MET A 1 -15.78 21.28 13.37
CA MET A 1 -16.03 20.46 12.15
C MET A 1 -15.97 19.00 12.55
N LYS A 2 -16.98 18.17 12.24
CA LYS A 2 -16.90 16.72 12.51
C LYS A 2 -15.84 16.13 11.57
N TYR A 3 -14.72 15.65 12.11
CA TYR A 3 -13.64 15.05 11.33
C TYR A 3 -14.15 13.81 10.59
N ASN A 4 -14.06 13.80 9.26
CA ASN A 4 -14.40 12.62 8.45
C ASN A 4 -13.23 11.63 8.50
N LYS A 5 -13.13 10.86 9.60
CA LYS A 5 -12.05 9.88 9.84
C LYS A 5 -11.80 8.92 8.65
N PRO A 6 -12.82 8.38 7.96
CA PRO A 6 -12.63 7.61 6.73
C PRO A 6 -11.86 8.35 5.63
N LEU A 7 -12.16 9.62 5.39
CA LEU A 7 -11.49 10.41 4.36
C LEU A 7 -10.01 10.61 4.70
N TYR A 8 -9.68 10.85 5.97
CA TYR A 8 -8.28 10.94 6.39
C TYR A 8 -7.54 9.62 6.27
N ALA A 9 -8.20 8.48 6.52
CA ALA A 9 -7.59 7.17 6.30
C ALA A 9 -7.25 6.93 4.83
N VAL A 10 -8.13 7.36 3.91
CA VAL A 10 -7.87 7.37 2.46
C VAL A 10 -6.65 8.22 2.14
N LEU A 11 -6.60 9.47 2.64
CA LEU A 11 -5.48 10.38 2.39
C LEU A 11 -4.15 9.86 2.96
N ILE A 12 -4.17 9.24 4.14
CA ILE A 12 -3.00 8.56 4.72
C ILE A 12 -2.54 7.45 3.76
N GLY A 13 -3.46 6.60 3.29
CA GLY A 13 -3.14 5.54 2.33
C GLY A 13 -2.52 6.07 1.02
N MET A 14 -3.07 7.15 0.45
CA MET A 14 -2.52 7.81 -0.74
C MET A 14 -1.11 8.34 -0.48
N ALA A 15 -0.89 9.01 0.66
CA ALA A 15 0.41 9.61 0.97
C ALA A 15 1.52 8.56 1.13
N ILE A 16 1.20 7.41 1.74
CA ILE A 16 2.21 6.38 1.97
C ILE A 16 2.54 5.63 0.67
N ALA A 17 1.67 5.66 -0.35
CA ALA A 17 2.01 5.13 -1.68
C ALA A 17 3.30 5.77 -2.25
N PHE A 18 3.54 7.05 -1.98
CA PHE A 18 4.78 7.74 -2.38
C PHE A 18 6.00 7.27 -1.59
N ILE A 19 5.82 6.87 -0.33
CA ILE A 19 6.90 6.26 0.47
C ILE A 19 7.24 4.88 -0.09
N PHE A 20 6.22 4.11 -0.51
CA PHE A 20 6.44 2.83 -1.18
C PHE A 20 7.22 3.01 -2.50
N GLU A 21 6.87 4.02 -3.28
CA GLU A 21 7.60 4.36 -4.50
C GLU A 21 9.03 4.75 -4.22
N ALA A 22 9.28 5.63 -3.26
CA ALA A 22 10.64 6.00 -2.87
C ALA A 22 11.48 4.77 -2.48
N TYR A 23 10.91 3.87 -1.67
CA TYR A 23 11.56 2.63 -1.27
C TYR A 23 11.88 1.72 -2.47
N THR A 24 10.93 1.52 -3.38
CA THR A 24 11.12 0.63 -4.53
C THR A 24 12.04 1.23 -5.59
N GLN A 25 12.07 2.56 -5.75
CA GLN A 25 13.04 3.25 -6.59
C GLN A 25 14.46 3.07 -6.05
N ILE A 26 14.67 3.19 -4.74
CA ILE A 26 15.98 2.90 -4.12
C ILE A 26 16.37 1.45 -4.37
N ALA A 27 15.46 0.49 -4.18
CA ALA A 27 15.74 -0.91 -4.44
C ALA A 27 16.03 -1.19 -5.92
N LYS A 28 15.38 -0.49 -6.85
CA LYS A 28 15.64 -0.55 -8.29
C LYS A 28 17.03 -0.02 -8.62
N LEU A 29 17.43 1.13 -8.04
CA LEU A 29 18.78 1.69 -8.20
C LEU A 29 19.88 0.75 -7.69
N LEU A 30 19.59 -0.03 -6.64
CA LEU A 30 20.50 -1.04 -6.11
C LEU A 30 20.46 -2.37 -6.89
N GLY A 31 19.65 -2.49 -7.94
CA GLY A 31 19.52 -3.70 -8.75
C GLY A 31 18.77 -4.85 -8.06
N LEU A 32 18.05 -4.59 -6.96
CA LEU A 32 17.32 -5.61 -6.20
C LEU A 32 15.96 -5.96 -6.82
N THR A 33 15.36 -5.02 -7.56
CA THR A 33 14.11 -5.20 -8.31
C THR A 33 14.23 -4.57 -9.70
N PRO A 34 13.65 -5.16 -10.75
CA PRO A 34 13.67 -4.57 -12.09
C PRO A 34 12.71 -3.37 -12.23
N LEU A 35 11.62 -3.34 -11.45
CA LEU A 35 10.56 -2.33 -11.55
C LEU A 35 10.26 -1.70 -10.18
N SER A 36 9.89 -0.42 -10.19
CA SER A 36 9.32 0.28 -9.04
C SER A 36 7.84 -0.05 -8.85
N ILE A 37 7.23 0.31 -7.72
CA ILE A 37 5.81 0.00 -7.49
C ILE A 37 4.91 0.75 -8.47
N PHE A 38 5.25 1.97 -8.88
CA PHE A 38 4.50 2.69 -9.91
C PHE A 38 4.53 1.96 -11.24
N GLU A 39 5.72 1.54 -11.66
CA GLU A 39 5.90 0.77 -12.89
C GLU A 39 5.12 -0.56 -12.81
N THR A 40 5.22 -1.31 -11.71
CA THR A 40 4.49 -2.58 -11.58
C THR A 40 2.99 -2.39 -11.50
N ASN A 41 2.50 -1.37 -10.79
CA ASN A 41 1.06 -1.16 -10.66
C ASN A 41 0.44 -0.65 -11.98
N SER A 42 1.24 -0.03 -12.86
CA SER A 42 0.81 0.34 -14.22
C SER A 42 0.54 -0.88 -15.10
N SER A 43 1.23 -2.00 -14.84
CA SER A 43 1.06 -3.29 -15.52
C SER A 43 -0.35 -3.86 -15.37
N LEU A 44 -1.16 -3.39 -14.43
CA LEU A 44 -2.59 -3.75 -14.38
C LEU A 44 -3.38 -3.22 -15.59
N PHE A 45 -2.91 -2.16 -16.23
CA PHE A 45 -3.68 -1.42 -17.25
C PHE A 45 -3.01 -1.43 -18.64
N MET A 46 -1.71 -1.65 -18.71
CA MET A 46 -0.95 -1.65 -19.96
C MET A 46 0.23 -2.61 -19.90
N ALA A 47 0.63 -3.16 -21.06
CA ALA A 47 1.71 -4.14 -21.15
C ALA A 47 3.11 -3.53 -21.17
N GLU A 48 3.24 -2.21 -21.09
CA GLU A 48 4.52 -1.53 -20.94
C GLU A 48 4.54 -0.78 -19.60
N PRO A 49 5.56 -0.97 -18.75
CA PRO A 49 5.65 -0.25 -17.49
C PRO A 49 5.69 1.26 -17.70
N SER A 50 4.79 1.99 -17.04
CA SER A 50 4.66 3.44 -17.14
C SER A 50 4.55 4.10 -15.78
N TRP A 51 5.56 4.88 -15.43
CA TRP A 51 5.58 5.66 -14.19
C TRP A 51 4.42 6.65 -14.08
N ILE A 52 3.93 7.20 -15.22
CA ILE A 52 2.83 8.17 -15.26
C ILE A 52 1.51 7.49 -14.87
N ILE A 53 1.24 6.32 -15.46
CA ILE A 53 0.04 5.55 -15.11
C ILE A 53 0.16 5.07 -13.66
N GLY A 54 1.34 4.60 -13.26
CA GLY A 54 1.64 4.22 -11.88
C GLY A 54 1.39 5.33 -10.86
N LEU A 55 1.75 6.57 -11.19
CA LEU A 55 1.49 7.75 -10.35
C LEU A 55 0.01 8.01 -10.13
N LEU A 56 -0.85 7.66 -11.10
CA LEU A 56 -2.30 7.80 -10.97
C LEU A 56 -2.92 6.60 -10.23
N THR A 57 -2.45 5.39 -10.51
CA THR A 57 -3.09 4.15 -10.02
C THR A 57 -2.63 3.79 -8.61
N THR A 58 -1.35 3.98 -8.27
CA THR A 58 -0.78 3.55 -6.99
C THR A 58 -1.35 4.32 -5.79
N PRO A 59 -1.54 5.65 -5.85
CA PRO A 59 -2.25 6.35 -4.79
C PRO A 59 -3.70 5.87 -4.63
N LEU A 60 -4.38 5.48 -5.70
CA LEU A 60 -5.75 4.93 -5.61
C LEU A 60 -5.75 3.55 -4.93
N THR A 61 -4.78 2.70 -5.23
CA THR A 61 -4.57 1.44 -4.51
C THR A 61 -4.27 1.72 -3.03
N GLY A 62 -3.40 2.69 -2.75
CA GLY A 62 -3.09 3.14 -1.38
C GLY A 62 -4.31 3.68 -0.63
N ALA A 63 -5.15 4.48 -1.30
CA ALA A 63 -6.43 4.98 -0.79
C ALA A 63 -7.34 3.83 -0.34
N LEU A 64 -7.50 2.82 -1.20
CA LEU A 64 -8.31 1.63 -0.89
C LEU A 64 -7.73 0.89 0.32
N VAL A 65 -6.42 0.66 0.35
CA VAL A 65 -5.74 -0.01 1.48
C VAL A 65 -5.94 0.75 2.77
N GLY A 66 -5.72 2.08 2.78
CA GLY A 66 -5.92 2.93 3.95
C GLY A 66 -7.36 2.91 4.46
N PHE A 67 -8.34 2.97 3.54
CA PHE A 67 -9.76 2.82 3.88
C PHE A 67 -10.07 1.46 4.50
N VAL A 68 -9.60 0.36 3.91
CA VAL A 68 -9.87 -0.98 4.43
C VAL A 68 -9.21 -1.19 5.78
N ILE A 69 -7.96 -0.77 5.98
CA ILE A 69 -7.28 -0.83 7.28
C ILE A 69 -8.09 -0.09 8.35
N TYR A 70 -8.60 1.10 8.05
CA TYR A 70 -9.45 1.85 8.98
C TYR A 70 -10.77 1.13 9.26
N GLN A 71 -11.40 0.53 8.25
CA GLN A 71 -12.64 -0.23 8.47
C GLN A 71 -12.41 -1.51 9.26
N MET A 72 -11.27 -2.19 9.06
CA MET A 72 -10.89 -3.37 9.82
C MET A 72 -10.82 -3.10 11.33
N THR A 73 -10.47 -1.89 11.77
CA THR A 73 -10.40 -1.56 13.20
C THR A 73 -11.76 -1.63 13.88
N ARG A 74 -12.85 -1.43 13.13
CA ARG A 74 -14.23 -1.57 13.65
C ARG A 74 -14.64 -3.01 13.92
N TYR A 75 -14.04 -3.97 13.21
CA TYR A 75 -14.41 -5.39 13.29
C TYR A 75 -13.43 -6.21 14.13
N VAL A 76 -12.13 -5.94 14.00
CA VAL A 76 -11.05 -6.75 14.60
C VAL A 76 -10.39 -6.02 15.78
N GLY A 77 -10.87 -4.82 16.12
CA GLY A 77 -10.31 -3.98 17.18
C GLY A 77 -8.95 -3.35 16.84
N GLU A 78 -8.45 -2.53 17.76
CA GLU A 78 -7.23 -1.73 17.58
C GLU A 78 -5.94 -2.45 17.99
N ASP A 79 -6.06 -3.61 18.65
CA ASP A 79 -4.90 -4.36 19.15
C ASP A 79 -3.98 -4.77 18.00
N TYR A 80 -2.68 -4.52 18.15
CA TYR A 80 -1.64 -4.82 17.17
C TYR A 80 -1.95 -4.29 15.76
N LEU A 81 -2.58 -3.10 15.65
CA LEU A 81 -2.99 -2.53 14.36
C LEU A 81 -1.83 -2.43 13.35
N TYR A 82 -0.62 -2.10 13.81
CA TYR A 82 0.59 -2.03 12.99
C TYR A 82 0.91 -3.38 12.31
N LEU A 83 0.77 -4.49 13.04
CA LEU A 83 1.04 -5.82 12.50
C LEU A 83 -0.08 -6.28 11.57
N LYS A 84 -1.34 -6.03 11.96
CA LYS A 84 -2.52 -6.36 11.14
C LYS A 84 -2.48 -5.62 9.79
N SER A 85 -2.14 -4.33 9.82
CA SER A 85 -2.00 -3.51 8.62
C SER A 85 -0.83 -3.94 7.74
N ALA A 86 0.33 -4.28 8.31
CA ALA A 86 1.45 -4.83 7.55
C ALA A 86 1.05 -6.12 6.81
N LEU A 87 0.42 -7.07 7.51
CA LEU A 87 -0.07 -8.32 6.91
C LEU A 87 -1.12 -8.07 5.82
N PHE A 88 -2.06 -7.16 6.06
CA PHE A 88 -3.08 -6.81 5.09
C PHE A 88 -2.49 -6.15 3.84
N SER A 89 -1.50 -5.27 3.98
CA SER A 89 -0.81 -4.67 2.85
C SER A 89 -0.01 -5.69 2.05
N MET A 90 0.67 -6.64 2.71
CA MET A 90 1.32 -7.76 2.02
C MET A 90 0.32 -8.64 1.26
N PHE A 91 -0.83 -8.93 1.87
CA PHE A 91 -1.91 -9.67 1.22
C PHE A 91 -2.46 -8.90 0.01
N THR A 92 -2.66 -7.60 0.13
CA THR A 92 -3.10 -6.74 -0.98
C THR A 92 -2.10 -6.78 -2.13
N TRP A 93 -0.80 -6.73 -1.82
CA TRP A 93 0.24 -6.87 -2.84
C TRP A 93 0.18 -8.24 -3.56
N ALA A 94 0.03 -9.33 -2.81
CA ALA A 94 -0.15 -10.66 -3.40
C ALA A 94 -1.38 -10.72 -4.32
N ALA A 95 -2.49 -10.08 -3.92
CA ALA A 95 -3.69 -9.98 -4.75
C ALA A 95 -3.44 -9.16 -6.03
N VAL A 96 -2.71 -8.04 -5.95
CA VAL A 96 -2.30 -7.26 -7.14
C VAL A 96 -1.45 -8.09 -8.09
N GLN A 97 -0.49 -8.86 -7.57
CA GLN A 97 0.33 -9.76 -8.39
C GLN A 97 -0.49 -10.83 -9.12
N ILE A 98 -1.47 -11.42 -8.44
CA ILE A 98 -2.42 -12.36 -9.07
C ILE A 98 -3.21 -11.65 -10.18
N MET A 99 -3.67 -10.42 -9.96
CA MET A 99 -4.39 -9.65 -10.98
C MET A 99 -3.52 -9.32 -12.21
N ILE A 100 -2.26 -8.93 -12.00
CA ILE A 100 -1.29 -8.69 -13.10
C ILE A 100 -1.08 -9.98 -13.91
N SER A 101 -0.97 -11.12 -13.22
CA SER A 101 -0.83 -12.43 -13.86
C SER A 101 -2.06 -12.77 -14.72
N PHE A 102 -3.28 -12.51 -14.21
CA PHE A 102 -4.52 -12.69 -14.97
C PHE A 102 -4.69 -11.71 -16.12
N ALA A 103 -4.08 -10.52 -16.04
CA ALA A 103 -4.04 -9.56 -17.13
C ALA A 103 -3.12 -10.00 -18.30
N GLY A 104 -2.54 -11.20 -18.22
CA GLY A 104 -1.68 -11.77 -19.26
C GLY A 104 -0.26 -11.22 -19.25
N GLN A 105 0.15 -10.55 -18.17
CA GLN A 105 1.46 -9.92 -18.03
C GLN A 105 2.40 -10.73 -17.13
N SER A 106 2.34 -12.06 -17.26
CA SER A 106 3.13 -13.00 -16.45
C SER A 106 4.64 -12.81 -16.60
N ASP A 107 5.09 -12.27 -17.73
CA ASP A 107 6.52 -12.01 -17.97
C ASP A 107 7.04 -10.81 -17.14
N MET A 108 6.15 -10.01 -16.57
CA MET A 108 6.48 -8.96 -15.60
C MET A 108 6.45 -9.43 -14.14
N VAL A 109 6.21 -10.73 -13.90
CA VAL A 109 6.34 -11.30 -12.56
C VAL A 109 7.78 -11.10 -12.12
N HIS A 110 7.95 -10.36 -11.02
CA HIS A 110 9.27 -9.98 -10.53
C HIS A 110 10.13 -11.22 -10.29
N SER A 111 11.45 -11.04 -10.40
CA SER A 111 12.41 -11.97 -9.83
C SER A 111 12.09 -12.23 -8.34
N VAL A 112 12.61 -13.34 -7.80
CA VAL A 112 12.45 -13.66 -6.38
C VAL A 112 12.86 -12.48 -5.49
N SER A 113 13.97 -11.80 -5.83
CA SER A 113 14.42 -10.60 -5.11
C SER A 113 13.41 -9.46 -5.20
N GLY A 114 12.83 -9.19 -6.39
CA GLY A 114 11.83 -8.15 -6.56
C GLY A 114 10.54 -8.43 -5.78
N ASN A 115 10.09 -9.69 -5.72
CA ASN A 115 8.95 -10.07 -4.91
C ASN A 115 9.20 -9.85 -3.40
N VAL A 116 10.41 -10.18 -2.92
CA VAL A 116 10.80 -9.90 -1.53
C VAL A 116 10.83 -8.40 -1.26
N VAL A 117 11.43 -7.60 -2.15
CA VAL A 117 11.45 -6.13 -2.03
C VAL A 117 10.03 -5.60 -1.94
N MET A 118 9.14 -5.99 -2.84
CA MET A 118 7.76 -5.50 -2.86
C MET A 118 6.96 -5.93 -1.63
N ALA A 119 7.13 -7.18 -1.17
CA ALA A 119 6.49 -7.65 0.06
C ALA A 119 7.00 -6.88 1.30
N MET A 120 8.31 -6.63 1.39
CA MET A 120 8.91 -5.83 2.46
C MET A 120 8.43 -4.37 2.42
N GLY A 121 8.38 -3.78 1.23
CA GLY A 121 7.87 -2.43 1.04
C GLY A 121 6.39 -2.34 1.43
N ALA A 122 5.56 -3.29 1.01
CA ALA A 122 4.15 -3.41 1.38
C ALA A 122 3.97 -3.58 2.90
N ALA A 123 4.79 -4.40 3.56
CA ALA A 123 4.77 -4.56 5.01
C ALA A 123 5.14 -3.25 5.73
N LEU A 124 6.18 -2.57 5.27
CA LEU A 124 6.66 -1.31 5.84
C LEU A 124 5.61 -0.20 5.73
N VAL A 125 5.02 -0.03 4.55
CA VAL A 125 3.98 0.99 4.35
C VAL A 125 2.66 0.64 5.03
N GLY A 126 2.32 -0.66 5.10
CA GLY A 126 1.18 -1.13 5.88
C GLY A 126 1.34 -0.83 7.36
N ALA A 127 2.48 -1.19 7.96
CA ALA A 127 2.79 -0.88 9.35
C ALA A 127 2.75 0.63 9.63
N LEU A 128 3.30 1.44 8.72
CA LEU A 128 3.26 2.89 8.82
C LEU A 128 1.83 3.44 8.71
N ALA A 129 0.98 2.89 7.83
CA ALA A 129 -0.42 3.24 7.72
C ALA A 129 -1.17 2.93 9.02
N GLY A 130 -0.99 1.72 9.56
CA GLY A 130 -1.53 1.33 10.85
C GLY A 130 -1.08 2.28 11.97
N TYR A 131 0.19 2.72 11.93
CA TYR A 131 0.71 3.69 12.88
C TYR A 131 0.04 5.04 12.79
N LEU A 132 -0.05 5.60 11.59
CA LEU A 132 -0.66 6.91 11.38
C LEU A 132 -2.16 6.87 11.70
N ILE A 133 -2.87 5.80 11.33
CA ILE A 133 -4.29 5.64 11.65
C ILE A 133 -4.49 5.52 13.17
N SER A 134 -3.71 4.70 13.86
CA SER A 134 -3.77 4.56 15.33
C SER A 134 -3.53 5.90 16.02
N LYS A 135 -2.45 6.60 15.62
CA LYS A 135 -2.02 7.83 16.27
C LYS A 135 -2.92 9.04 15.98
N PHE A 136 -3.40 9.19 14.75
CA PHE A 136 -4.10 10.41 14.33
C PHE A 136 -5.62 10.27 14.23
N LEU A 137 -6.15 9.05 14.04
CA LEU A 137 -7.59 8.84 13.86
C LEU A 137 -8.26 8.15 15.05
N LEU A 138 -7.53 7.27 15.74
CA LEU A 138 -8.05 6.44 16.84
C LEU A 138 -7.62 6.94 18.24
N SER A 139 -6.57 7.77 18.32
CA SER A 139 -6.14 8.36 19.59
C SER A 139 -7.29 9.03 20.36
N LYS A 140 -7.41 8.64 21.64
CA LYS A 140 -8.49 8.94 22.60
C LYS A 140 -8.69 10.41 22.98
N THR A 141 -8.14 11.38 22.26
CA THR A 141 -8.39 12.80 22.58
C THR A 141 -9.85 13.22 22.35
N ASP A 142 -10.65 12.37 21.69
CA ASP A 142 -12.09 12.59 21.49
C ASP A 142 -13.01 11.98 22.59
N SER A 143 -12.47 11.29 23.61
CA SER A 143 -13.29 10.66 24.67
C SER A 143 -13.47 11.49 25.94
N ILE A 144 -13.33 12.82 25.85
CA ILE A 144 -13.84 13.74 26.88
C ILE A 144 -15.15 14.33 26.33
N LYS A 145 -16.23 13.59 26.51
CA LYS A 145 -17.60 14.11 26.50
C LYS A 145 -18.41 13.38 27.56
#